data_AF-A0A8C3UB31-F1
#
_entry.id   AF-A0A8C3UB31-F1
#
_cell.length_a   1.000
_cell.length_b   1.000
_cell.length_c   1.000
_cell.angle_alpha   90.00
_cell.angle_beta   90.00
_cell.angle_gamma   90.00
#
_symmetry.space_group_name_H-M   'P 1'
#
loop_
_entity.id
_entity.type
_entity.pdbx_description
1 polymer ?
#
loop_
_entity_poly.entity_id
_entity_poly.type
_entity_poly.pdbx_seq_one_letter_code
_entity_poly.pdbx_strand_id
1 'polypeptide(L)'
;MRTISKDSLKTSLLQLECHFTWDLHKEDVGLEALEETILDHIKFVKECNITDYNILSYVCHLKNSNEEGLRNLQKAEEAIQEHHPGEIARRSLVTWGNYAWIYYHMQRYEEAQTYVSKVENSCKKLSGTALGKIQLPEVCAEQGWALLRFGRSNFEKARNCFENALKSEPDNPDFNAGYAIAMFRLESFARWNSLEMRRCLEALKRAVELNPNDTTLLALLALHLQGLKRPYSQKSESKAIEYYIEGLKMEKDSYGRKQCSEAVEKLLKQKIESGLGHATEFGTLGLVHKLNGKKQEAIECYQKAIALDPNNEEYLNALAELQLSISNSQKFFCYLLFTCNSTL
;
A
#
# COMPACT_ATOMS: atom_id res chain seq x y z
N MET A 1 -10.51 36.70 32.29
CA MET A 1 -10.31 35.44 31.55
C MET A 1 -10.36 34.30 32.53
N ARG A 2 -11.20 33.29 32.31
CA ARG A 2 -11.14 32.04 33.10
C ARG A 2 -9.81 31.38 32.76
N THR A 3 -8.92 31.22 33.73
CA THR A 3 -7.68 30.46 33.56
C THR A 3 -8.03 29.03 33.18
N ILE A 4 -7.60 28.58 32.00
CA ILE A 4 -7.79 27.20 31.57
C ILE A 4 -6.99 26.32 32.52
N SER A 5 -7.68 25.50 33.31
CA SER A 5 -7.02 24.54 34.19
C SER A 5 -6.36 23.46 33.32
N LYS A 6 -5.04 23.31 33.48
CA LYS A 6 -4.22 22.30 32.78
C LYS A 6 -4.81 20.89 32.91
N ASP A 7 -5.29 20.56 34.10
CA ASP A 7 -5.85 19.24 34.39
C ASP A 7 -7.20 19.04 33.70
N SER A 8 -8.05 20.07 33.69
CA SER A 8 -9.34 20.04 32.99
C SER A 8 -9.15 19.87 31.48
N LEU A 9 -8.19 20.59 30.89
CA LEU A 9 -7.89 20.48 29.46
C LEU A 9 -7.33 19.10 29.11
N LYS A 10 -6.46 18.53 29.95
CA LYS A 10 -5.93 17.18 29.77
C LYS A 10 -7.05 16.13 29.76
N THR A 11 -8.07 16.27 30.61
CA THR A 11 -9.22 15.37 30.60
C THR A 11 -9.97 15.41 29.27
N SER A 12 -10.20 16.59 28.69
CA SER A 12 -10.82 16.73 27.36
C SER A 12 -9.95 16.13 26.26
N LEU A 13 -8.62 16.36 26.29
CA LEU A 13 -7.67 15.84 25.31
C LEU A 13 -7.66 14.31 25.23
N LEU A 14 -7.78 13.64 26.38
CA LEU A 14 -7.85 12.17 26.47
C LEU A 14 -9.13 11.57 25.86
N GLN A 15 -10.16 12.38 25.58
CA GLN A 15 -11.39 11.91 24.92
C GLN A 15 -11.36 12.07 23.40
N LEU A 16 -10.34 12.73 22.85
CA LEU A 16 -10.21 12.93 21.40
C LEU A 16 -9.74 11.64 20.74
N GLU A 17 -10.26 11.34 19.55
CA GLU A 17 -9.79 10.22 18.72
C GLU A 17 -8.75 10.74 17.74
N CYS A 18 -7.46 10.54 18.06
CA CYS A 18 -6.34 10.99 17.25
C CYS A 18 -5.06 10.20 17.60
N HIS A 19 -3.95 10.50 16.91
CA HIS A 19 -2.71 9.72 17.03
C HIS A 19 -2.14 9.68 18.46
N PHE A 20 -2.38 10.73 19.25
CA PHE A 20 -1.95 10.84 20.65
C PHE A 20 -2.73 9.95 21.62
N THR A 21 -3.91 9.46 21.23
CA THR A 21 -4.80 8.65 22.08
C THR A 21 -4.98 7.23 21.55
N TRP A 22 -4.39 6.90 20.40
CA TRP A 22 -4.44 5.58 19.78
C TRP A 22 -3.36 4.61 20.25
N ASP A 23 -2.65 4.93 21.32
CA ASP A 23 -1.69 4.02 21.98
C ASP A 23 -0.57 3.56 21.00
N LEU A 24 -0.06 4.51 20.22
CA LEU A 24 1.03 4.33 19.26
C LEU A 24 2.37 4.61 19.94
N HIS A 25 3.23 3.59 20.08
CA HIS A 25 4.49 3.72 20.81
C HIS A 25 5.68 3.86 19.86
N LYS A 26 6.59 4.80 20.13
CA LYS A 26 7.79 5.00 19.32
C LYS A 26 8.75 3.81 19.37
N GLU A 27 8.64 2.97 20.41
CA GLU A 27 9.42 1.76 20.60
C GLU A 27 9.03 0.64 19.61
N ASP A 28 7.84 0.72 19.02
CA ASP A 28 7.33 -0.30 18.08
C ASP A 28 7.88 -0.12 16.65
N VAL A 29 8.56 0.98 16.34
CA VAL A 29 8.98 1.34 14.98
C VAL A 29 10.25 2.19 14.94
N GLY A 30 11.07 2.02 13.89
CA GLY A 30 12.14 2.97 13.60
C GLY A 30 11.58 4.27 13.04
N LEU A 31 11.66 5.37 13.80
CA LEU A 31 11.01 6.64 13.43
C LEU A 31 11.55 7.23 12.12
N GLU A 32 12.85 7.13 11.86
CA GLU A 32 13.47 7.63 10.64
C GLU A 32 12.97 6.86 9.41
N ALA A 33 12.93 5.53 9.50
CA ALA A 33 12.41 4.69 8.42
C ALA A 33 10.91 4.92 8.20
N LEU A 34 10.13 5.07 9.28
CA LEU A 34 8.70 5.36 9.17
C LEU A 34 8.47 6.71 8.48
N GLU A 35 9.17 7.76 8.89
CA GLU A 35 9.11 9.08 8.27
C GLU A 35 9.44 9.02 6.77
N GLU A 36 10.54 8.35 6.40
CA GLU A 36 10.92 8.18 4.99
C GLU A 36 9.81 7.48 4.18
N THR A 37 9.24 6.40 4.71
CA THR A 37 8.15 5.69 4.02
C THR A 37 6.87 6.52 3.88
N ILE A 38 6.57 7.40 4.84
CA ILE A 38 5.42 8.31 4.74
C ILE A 38 5.70 9.38 3.68
N LEU A 39 6.90 9.96 3.67
CA LEU A 39 7.30 10.97 2.68
C LEU A 39 7.31 10.41 1.26
N ASP A 40 7.78 9.18 1.08
CA ASP A 40 7.70 8.47 -0.20
C ASP A 40 6.25 8.24 -0.62
N HIS A 41 5.38 7.81 0.31
CA HIS A 41 3.96 7.64 0.02
C HIS A 41 3.32 8.94 -0.48
N ILE A 42 3.53 10.05 0.24
CA ILE A 42 3.04 11.39 -0.14
C ILE A 42 3.55 11.80 -1.53
N LYS A 43 4.79 11.43 -1.86
CA LYS A 43 5.45 11.81 -3.12
C LYS A 43 4.94 11.01 -4.32
N PHE A 44 4.70 9.72 -4.14
CA PHE A 44 4.41 8.79 -5.25
C PHE A 44 2.92 8.45 -5.40
N VAL A 45 2.14 8.57 -4.32
CA VAL A 45 0.68 8.37 -4.35
C VAL A 45 0.01 9.74 -4.48
N LYS A 46 -0.65 9.96 -5.62
CA LYS A 46 -1.31 11.24 -5.96
C LYS A 46 -2.68 11.43 -5.29
N GLU A 47 -3.06 10.54 -4.38
CA GLU A 47 -4.33 10.60 -3.66
C GLU A 47 -4.28 11.65 -2.54
N CYS A 48 -5.43 11.92 -1.92
CA CYS A 48 -5.54 12.95 -0.89
C CYS A 48 -4.73 12.55 0.37
N ASN A 49 -3.56 13.15 0.55
CA ASN A 49 -2.55 12.79 1.58
C ASN A 49 -2.88 13.25 3.02
N ILE A 50 -4.16 13.39 3.39
CA ILE A 50 -4.58 13.92 4.70
C ILE A 50 -4.06 13.05 5.84
N THR A 51 -4.29 11.74 5.75
CA THR A 51 -3.90 10.76 6.79
C THR A 51 -2.39 10.68 6.93
N ASP A 52 -1.65 10.78 5.82
CA ASP A 52 -0.19 10.80 5.80
C ASP A 52 0.37 12.05 6.48
N TYR A 53 -0.20 13.22 6.22
CA TYR A 53 0.20 14.44 6.91
C TYR A 53 -0.13 14.41 8.41
N ASN A 54 -1.26 13.83 8.80
CA ASN A 54 -1.64 13.67 10.20
C ASN A 54 -0.66 12.76 10.96
N ILE A 55 -0.32 11.60 10.40
CA ILE A 55 0.63 10.68 11.04
C ILE A 55 2.06 11.23 11.01
N LEU A 56 2.47 11.90 9.92
CA LEU A 56 3.76 12.56 9.83
C LEU A 56 3.89 13.64 10.92
N SER A 57 2.82 14.40 11.19
CA SER A 57 2.82 15.35 12.30
C SER A 57 3.07 14.67 13.65
N TYR A 58 2.47 13.50 13.87
CA TYR A 58 2.68 12.74 15.09
C TYR A 58 4.13 12.20 15.18
N VAL A 59 4.69 11.71 14.08
CA VAL A 59 6.11 11.31 14.01
C VAL A 59 7.05 12.48 14.31
N CYS A 60 6.78 13.67 13.76
CA CYS A 60 7.53 14.88 14.09
C CYS A 60 7.45 15.20 15.59
N HIS A 61 6.28 15.05 16.22
CA HIS A 61 6.14 15.22 17.67
C HIS A 61 7.00 14.21 18.45
N LEU A 62 6.97 12.92 18.09
CA LEU A 62 7.80 11.88 18.72
C LEU A 62 9.30 12.18 18.61
N LYS A 63 9.71 12.87 17.54
CA LYS A 63 11.07 13.38 17.31
C LYS A 63 11.33 14.75 17.96
N ASN A 64 10.44 15.26 18.80
CA ASN A 64 10.49 16.57 19.46
C ASN A 64 10.49 17.78 18.50
N SER A 65 9.97 17.62 17.29
CA SER A 65 9.91 18.65 16.24
C SER A 65 8.47 19.18 16.07
N ASN A 66 7.89 19.72 17.15
CA ASN A 66 6.48 20.14 17.20
C ASN A 66 6.08 21.17 16.14
N GLU A 67 6.95 22.16 15.85
CA GLU A 67 6.69 23.17 14.82
C GLU A 67 6.58 22.57 13.41
N GLU A 68 7.36 21.53 13.14
CA GLU A 68 7.23 20.78 11.89
C GLU A 68 5.95 19.97 11.85
N GLY A 69 5.56 19.38 12.99
CA GLY A 69 4.27 18.75 13.15
C GLY A 69 3.11 19.68 12.79
N LEU A 70 3.11 20.91 13.34
CA LEU A 70 2.10 21.92 13.03
C LEU A 70 2.05 22.28 11.53
N ARG A 71 3.21 22.35 10.85
CA ARG A 71 3.26 22.57 9.39
C ARG A 71 2.64 21.42 8.60
N ASN A 72 2.83 20.17 9.05
CA ASN A 72 2.20 19.02 8.41
C ASN A 72 0.68 19.00 8.65
N LEU A 73 0.20 19.35 9.85
CA LEU A 73 -1.25 19.50 10.10
C LEU A 73 -1.87 20.60 9.25
N GLN A 74 -1.13 21.68 8.95
CA GLN A 74 -1.59 22.72 8.05
C GLN A 74 -1.79 22.17 6.63
N LYS A 75 -0.83 21.39 6.11
CA LYS A 75 -0.99 20.71 4.82
C LYS A 75 -2.18 19.75 4.80
N ALA A 76 -2.45 19.06 5.92
CA ALA A 76 -3.65 18.23 6.05
C ALA A 76 -4.95 19.07 5.94
N GLU A 77 -5.03 20.22 6.61
CA GLU A 77 -6.19 21.12 6.49
C GLU A 77 -6.35 21.67 5.07
N GLU A 78 -5.25 22.07 4.41
CA GLU A 78 -5.25 22.53 3.02
C GLU A 78 -5.76 21.44 2.07
N ALA A 79 -5.29 20.20 2.23
CA ALA A 79 -5.75 19.05 1.45
C ALA A 79 -7.25 18.77 1.65
N ILE A 80 -7.75 18.87 2.89
CA ILE A 80 -9.20 18.74 3.20
C ILE A 80 -10.00 19.83 2.49
N GLN A 81 -9.55 21.08 2.52
CA GLN A 81 -10.25 22.19 1.88
C GLN A 81 -10.30 22.04 0.36
N GLU A 82 -9.21 21.58 -0.25
CA GLU A 82 -9.10 21.40 -1.70
C GLU A 82 -9.96 20.23 -2.20
N HIS A 83 -9.88 19.07 -1.53
CA HIS A 83 -10.48 17.83 -2.04
C HIS A 83 -11.87 17.55 -1.45
N HIS A 84 -12.18 18.07 -0.26
CA HIS A 84 -13.39 17.77 0.49
C HIS A 84 -14.06 19.02 1.11
N PRO A 85 -14.31 20.10 0.34
CA PRO A 85 -14.85 21.36 0.88
C PRO A 85 -16.22 21.22 1.56
N GLY A 86 -17.03 20.21 1.17
CA GLY A 86 -18.32 19.91 1.78
C GLY A 86 -18.27 19.06 3.06
N GLU A 87 -17.13 18.46 3.37
CA GLU A 87 -16.97 17.49 4.46
C GLU A 87 -15.93 17.91 5.51
N ILE A 88 -15.52 19.19 5.53
CA ILE A 88 -14.46 19.72 6.41
C ILE A 88 -14.66 19.27 7.86
N ALA A 89 -15.86 19.45 8.41
CA ALA A 89 -16.13 19.15 9.81
C ALA A 89 -15.88 17.68 10.20
N ARG A 90 -16.21 16.72 9.32
CA ARG A 90 -15.99 15.28 9.60
C ARG A 90 -14.55 14.86 9.28
N ARG A 91 -13.95 15.40 8.21
CA ARG A 91 -12.59 15.04 7.75
C ARG A 91 -11.49 15.66 8.62
N SER A 92 -11.74 16.78 9.30
CA SER A 92 -10.73 17.48 10.09
C SER A 92 -10.62 17.05 11.56
N LEU A 93 -11.45 16.12 12.03
CA LEU A 93 -11.51 15.78 13.47
C LEU A 93 -10.16 15.26 14.01
N VAL A 94 -9.51 14.35 13.29
CA VAL A 94 -8.20 13.81 13.69
C VAL A 94 -7.12 14.89 13.63
N THR A 95 -7.11 15.71 12.56
CA THR A 95 -6.19 16.84 12.41
C THR A 95 -6.32 17.85 13.55
N TRP A 96 -7.55 18.23 13.92
CA TRP A 96 -7.80 19.13 15.04
C TRP A 96 -7.45 18.50 16.39
N GLY A 97 -7.67 17.20 16.55
CA GLY A 97 -7.23 16.46 17.73
C GLY A 97 -5.71 16.50 17.90
N ASN A 98 -4.98 16.26 16.80
CA ASN A 98 -3.52 16.37 16.77
C ASN A 98 -3.04 17.80 17.09
N TYR A 99 -3.68 18.84 16.52
CA TYR A 99 -3.38 20.24 16.85
C TYR A 99 -3.52 20.50 18.35
N ALA A 100 -4.64 20.06 18.94
CA ALA A 100 -4.92 20.26 20.35
C ALA A 100 -3.82 19.67 21.26
N TRP A 101 -3.37 18.45 20.95
CA TRP A 101 -2.29 17.79 21.67
C TRP A 101 -0.94 18.48 21.49
N ILE A 102 -0.56 18.85 20.26
CA ILE A 102 0.72 19.52 20.01
C ILE A 102 0.77 20.87 20.74
N TYR A 103 -0.29 21.68 20.66
CA TYR A 103 -0.35 22.95 21.39
C TYR A 103 -0.28 22.74 22.91
N TYR A 104 -0.94 21.70 23.43
CA TYR A 104 -0.85 21.35 24.85
C TYR A 104 0.59 21.00 25.25
N HIS A 105 1.31 20.19 24.46
CA HIS A 105 2.72 19.86 24.71
C HIS A 105 3.66 21.07 24.60
N MET A 106 3.30 22.07 23.79
CA MET A 106 4.00 23.35 23.68
C MET A 106 3.60 24.36 24.77
N GLN A 107 2.74 23.97 25.73
CA GLN A 107 2.20 24.85 26.79
C GLN A 107 1.34 26.02 26.26
N ARG A 108 0.82 25.90 25.04
CA ARG A 108 -0.06 26.85 24.35
C ARG A 108 -1.53 26.47 24.60
N TYR A 109 -1.96 26.61 25.85
CA TYR A 109 -3.22 26.03 26.33
C TYR A 109 -4.47 26.70 25.74
N GLU A 110 -4.41 27.98 25.37
CA GLU A 110 -5.53 28.68 24.73
C GLU A 110 -5.79 28.15 23.31
N GLU A 111 -4.73 27.92 22.54
CA GLU A 111 -4.82 27.29 21.22
C GLU A 111 -5.29 25.84 21.33
N ALA A 112 -4.76 25.07 22.28
CA ALA A 112 -5.21 23.71 22.52
C ALA A 112 -6.71 23.64 22.82
N GLN A 113 -7.21 24.51 23.71
CA GLN A 113 -8.64 24.59 24.04
C GLN A 113 -9.49 25.01 22.84
N THR A 114 -8.96 25.87 21.96
CA THR A 114 -9.65 26.27 20.73
C THR A 114 -9.91 25.06 19.83
N TYR A 115 -8.91 24.20 19.63
CA TYR A 115 -9.07 22.98 18.83
C TYR A 115 -9.94 21.91 19.49
N VAL A 116 -9.84 21.74 20.82
CA VAL A 116 -10.79 20.89 21.58
C VAL A 116 -12.22 21.35 21.31
N SER A 117 -12.48 22.65 21.41
CA SER A 117 -13.80 23.23 21.18
C SER A 117 -14.27 23.05 19.73
N LYS A 118 -13.36 23.12 18.75
CA LYS A 118 -13.67 22.83 17.33
C LYS A 118 -14.14 21.38 17.15
N VAL A 119 -13.44 20.42 17.74
CA VAL A 119 -13.80 18.99 17.68
C VAL A 119 -15.15 18.76 18.34
N GLU A 120 -15.34 19.23 19.58
CA GLU A 120 -16.60 19.05 20.33
C GLU A 120 -17.81 19.64 19.58
N ASN A 121 -17.67 20.85 19.04
CA ASN A 121 -18.75 21.51 18.30
C ASN A 121 -19.07 20.78 16.98
N SER A 122 -18.05 20.25 16.30
CA SER A 122 -18.23 19.51 15.06
C SER A 122 -18.88 18.15 15.32
N CYS A 123 -18.44 17.42 16.34
CA CYS A 123 -19.09 16.19 16.79
C CYS A 123 -20.57 16.44 17.11
N LYS A 124 -20.90 17.48 17.88
CA LYS A 124 -22.31 17.84 18.20
C LYS A 124 -23.16 18.07 16.95
N LYS A 125 -22.63 18.76 15.94
CA LYS A 125 -23.32 19.00 14.66
C LYS A 125 -23.53 17.71 13.87
N LEU A 126 -22.53 16.84 13.84
CA LEU A 126 -22.58 15.55 13.15
C LEU A 126 -23.48 14.53 13.85
N SER A 127 -23.70 14.68 15.17
CA SER A 127 -24.45 13.72 16.00
C SER A 127 -25.92 13.63 15.69
N GLY A 128 -26.52 14.69 15.15
CA GLY A 128 -27.96 14.77 14.89
C GLY A 128 -28.86 14.73 16.13
N THR A 129 -28.75 13.72 17.01
CA THR A 129 -29.82 13.38 17.98
C THR A 129 -29.45 12.40 19.11
N ALA A 130 -28.25 11.85 19.27
CA ALA A 130 -27.99 10.89 20.36
C ALA A 130 -26.59 10.96 20.98
N LEU A 131 -26.56 10.96 22.33
CA LEU A 131 -25.42 10.92 23.25
C LEU A 131 -24.63 9.60 23.19
N GLY A 132 -24.19 9.18 22.01
CA GLY A 132 -23.24 8.08 21.83
C GLY A 132 -21.86 8.61 21.38
N LYS A 133 -20.78 7.89 21.71
CA LYS A 133 -19.49 8.08 21.02
C LYS A 133 -19.71 7.73 19.54
N ILE A 134 -19.78 8.74 18.68
CA ILE A 134 -19.86 8.53 17.23
C ILE A 134 -18.49 8.05 16.79
N GLN A 135 -18.41 6.78 16.40
CA GLN A 135 -17.29 6.30 15.61
C GLN A 135 -17.62 6.56 14.15
N LEU A 136 -17.09 7.67 13.62
CA LEU A 136 -17.15 7.94 12.19
C LEU A 136 -16.24 6.93 11.47
N PRO A 137 -16.71 6.34 10.35
CA PRO A 137 -15.96 5.30 9.66
C PRO A 137 -14.59 5.80 9.19
N GLU A 138 -14.45 7.08 8.81
CA GLU A 138 -13.15 7.66 8.45
C GLU A 138 -12.16 7.69 9.61
N VAL A 139 -12.63 8.02 10.81
CA VAL A 139 -11.76 8.07 12.01
C VAL A 139 -11.29 6.67 12.36
N CYS A 140 -12.18 5.67 12.24
CA CYS A 140 -11.81 4.26 12.39
C CYS A 140 -10.79 3.83 11.34
N ALA A 141 -11.00 4.16 10.07
CA ALA A 141 -10.06 3.80 9.01
C ALA A 141 -8.69 4.45 9.18
N GLU A 142 -8.64 5.75 9.52
CA GLU A 142 -7.39 6.46 9.79
C GLU A 142 -6.65 5.85 11.00
N GLN A 143 -7.37 5.49 12.06
CA GLN A 143 -6.80 4.73 13.18
C GLN A 143 -6.21 3.39 12.72
N GLY A 144 -6.93 2.66 11.87
CA GLY A 144 -6.49 1.39 11.30
C GLY A 144 -5.19 1.54 10.51
N TRP A 145 -5.09 2.55 9.65
CA TRP A 145 -3.89 2.84 8.88
C TRP A 145 -2.70 3.25 9.76
N ALA A 146 -2.94 4.08 10.78
CA ALA A 146 -1.90 4.45 11.74
C ALA A 146 -1.37 3.22 12.48
N LEU A 147 -2.25 2.35 12.98
CA LEU A 147 -1.88 1.11 13.66
C LEU A 147 -1.09 0.16 12.74
N LEU A 148 -1.41 0.07 11.45
CA LEU A 148 -0.64 -0.72 10.48
C LEU A 148 0.80 -0.21 10.30
N ARG A 149 1.04 1.09 10.47
CA ARG A 149 2.38 1.71 10.36
C ARG A 149 3.21 1.55 11.65
N PHE A 150 2.57 1.40 12.80
CA PHE A 150 3.21 1.23 14.12
C PHE A 150 3.42 -0.24 14.51
N GLY A 151 3.78 -1.07 13.52
CA GLY A 151 4.32 -2.40 13.80
C GLY A 151 3.29 -3.48 14.16
N ARG A 152 3.83 -4.67 14.40
CA ARG A 152 3.08 -5.93 14.41
C ARG A 152 2.09 -6.08 15.56
N SER A 153 2.42 -5.54 16.73
CA SER A 153 1.56 -5.57 17.93
C SER A 153 0.18 -4.97 17.66
N ASN A 154 0.07 -4.10 16.65
CA ASN A 154 -1.09 -3.31 16.35
C ASN A 154 -1.97 -3.85 15.20
N PHE A 155 -1.57 -4.93 14.50
CA PHE A 155 -2.32 -5.44 13.35
C PHE A 155 -3.74 -5.94 13.69
N GLU A 156 -3.92 -6.57 14.85
CA GLU A 156 -5.25 -7.02 15.30
C GLU A 156 -6.16 -5.82 15.59
N LYS A 157 -5.63 -4.78 16.26
CA LYS A 157 -6.34 -3.53 16.50
C LYS A 157 -6.71 -2.87 15.16
N ALA A 158 -5.77 -2.82 14.21
CA ALA A 158 -6.00 -2.28 12.87
C ALA A 158 -7.12 -3.01 12.12
N ARG A 159 -7.11 -4.35 12.13
CA ARG A 159 -8.18 -5.16 11.52
C ARG A 159 -9.55 -4.78 12.09
N ASN A 160 -9.65 -4.68 13.40
CA ASN A 160 -10.91 -4.34 14.07
C ASN A 160 -11.38 -2.91 13.74
N CYS A 161 -10.45 -1.97 13.58
CA CYS A 161 -10.76 -0.60 13.13
C CYS A 161 -11.40 -0.61 11.74
N PHE A 162 -10.83 -1.31 10.76
CA PHE A 162 -11.42 -1.41 9.43
C PHE A 162 -12.73 -2.19 9.42
N GLU A 163 -12.84 -3.27 10.21
CA GLU A 163 -14.10 -4.01 10.36
C GLU A 163 -15.22 -3.13 10.91
N ASN A 164 -14.91 -2.22 11.84
CA ASN A 164 -15.88 -1.24 12.33
C ASN A 164 -16.27 -0.20 11.27
N ALA A 165 -15.32 0.29 10.47
CA ALA A 165 -15.60 1.21 9.36
C ALA A 165 -16.51 0.56 8.30
N LEU A 166 -16.22 -0.71 7.95
CA LEU A 166 -16.98 -1.50 6.97
C LEU A 166 -18.42 -1.80 7.39
N LYS A 167 -18.77 -1.75 8.68
CA LYS A 167 -20.18 -1.88 9.13
C LYS A 167 -21.06 -0.77 8.57
N SER A 168 -20.51 0.43 8.40
CA SER A 168 -21.24 1.59 7.87
C SER A 168 -21.12 1.68 6.35
N GLU A 169 -19.94 1.39 5.81
CA GLU A 169 -19.65 1.47 4.37
C GLU A 169 -18.98 0.19 3.85
N PRO A 170 -19.74 -0.89 3.59
CA PRO A 170 -19.19 -2.20 3.26
C PRO A 170 -18.39 -2.24 1.96
N ASP A 171 -18.69 -1.35 1.02
CA ASP A 171 -18.09 -1.30 -0.32
C ASP A 171 -17.08 -0.17 -0.49
N ASN A 172 -16.69 0.49 0.62
CA ASN A 172 -15.67 1.54 0.57
C ASN A 172 -14.31 0.93 0.14
N PRO A 173 -13.68 1.41 -0.94
CA PRO A 173 -12.44 0.83 -1.45
C PRO A 173 -11.26 0.93 -0.48
N ASP A 174 -11.12 2.05 0.24
CA ASP A 174 -10.03 2.27 1.21
C ASP A 174 -10.18 1.34 2.42
N PHE A 175 -11.39 1.21 2.95
CA PHE A 175 -11.62 0.36 4.14
C PHE A 175 -11.40 -1.12 3.82
N ASN A 176 -11.81 -1.56 2.63
CA ASN A 176 -11.57 -2.92 2.18
C ASN A 176 -10.07 -3.18 1.95
N ALA A 177 -9.34 -2.21 1.38
CA ALA A 177 -7.89 -2.29 1.23
C ALA A 177 -7.19 -2.45 2.59
N GLY A 178 -7.50 -1.55 3.54
CA GLY A 178 -6.94 -1.59 4.90
C GLY A 178 -7.27 -2.90 5.63
N TYR A 179 -8.52 -3.37 5.55
CA TYR A 179 -8.94 -4.63 6.15
C TYR A 179 -8.18 -5.83 5.57
N ALA A 180 -8.07 -5.92 4.24
CA ALA A 180 -7.37 -7.01 3.57
C ALA A 180 -5.87 -7.02 3.89
N ILE A 181 -5.22 -5.85 3.96
CA ILE A 181 -3.81 -5.72 4.35
C ILE A 181 -3.62 -6.14 5.81
N ALA A 182 -4.50 -5.71 6.72
CA ALA A 182 -4.43 -6.10 8.13
C ALA A 182 -4.59 -7.61 8.31
N MET A 183 -5.55 -8.23 7.61
CA MET A 183 -5.75 -9.67 7.57
C MET A 183 -4.49 -10.40 7.07
N PHE A 184 -3.97 -10.03 5.90
CA PHE A 184 -2.79 -10.68 5.33
C PHE A 184 -1.56 -10.57 6.23
N ARG A 185 -1.35 -9.40 6.85
CA ARG A 185 -0.22 -9.22 7.78
C ARG A 185 -0.38 -10.08 9.02
N LEU A 186 -1.59 -10.31 9.53
CA LEU A 186 -1.85 -11.23 10.66
C LEU A 186 -1.58 -12.70 10.28
N GLU A 187 -1.92 -13.09 9.04
CA GLU A 187 -1.71 -14.44 8.54
C GLU A 187 -0.25 -14.89 8.62
N SER A 188 0.66 -14.00 8.21
CA SER A 188 2.10 -14.26 8.16
C SER A 188 2.71 -14.70 9.50
N PHE A 189 1.95 -14.54 10.60
CA PHE A 189 2.42 -14.72 11.96
C PHE A 189 1.61 -15.68 12.80
N ALA A 190 0.39 -16.03 12.40
CA ALA A 190 -0.50 -16.84 13.18
C ALA A 190 -0.68 -18.22 12.54
N ARG A 191 -0.83 -19.26 13.38
CA ARG A 191 -1.23 -20.59 12.90
C ARG A 191 -2.71 -20.56 12.56
N TRP A 192 -3.03 -19.97 11.43
CA TRP A 192 -4.41 -19.87 10.98
C TRP A 192 -4.98 -21.24 10.63
N ASN A 193 -6.27 -21.40 10.95
CA ASN A 193 -7.06 -22.51 10.47
C ASN A 193 -7.53 -22.24 9.03
N SER A 194 -8.14 -23.23 8.39
CA SER A 194 -8.64 -23.13 7.02
C SER A 194 -9.71 -22.06 6.81
N LEU A 195 -10.41 -21.64 7.88
CA LEU A 195 -11.41 -20.60 7.83
C LEU A 195 -10.77 -19.21 7.73
N GLU A 196 -9.78 -18.89 8.58
CA GLU A 196 -9.12 -17.58 8.56
C GLU A 196 -8.34 -17.36 7.26
N MET A 197 -7.68 -18.40 6.74
CA MET A 197 -7.06 -18.37 5.41
C MET A 197 -8.06 -18.05 4.29
N ARG A 198 -9.27 -18.61 4.37
CA ARG A 198 -10.34 -18.33 3.41
C ARG A 198 -10.84 -16.89 3.54
N ARG A 199 -11.04 -16.40 4.77
CA ARG A 199 -11.51 -15.03 5.02
C ARG A 199 -10.53 -13.99 4.51
N CYS A 200 -9.22 -14.19 4.71
CA CYS A 200 -8.19 -13.33 4.11
C CYS A 200 -8.21 -13.37 2.58
N LEU A 201 -8.38 -14.56 1.99
CA LEU A 201 -8.49 -14.67 0.53
C LEU A 201 -9.71 -13.92 -0.02
N GLU A 202 -10.86 -14.04 0.64
CA GLU A 202 -12.08 -13.32 0.27
C GLU A 202 -11.91 -11.80 0.44
N ALA A 203 -11.29 -11.36 1.53
CA ALA A 203 -10.97 -9.95 1.77
C ALA A 203 -10.02 -9.38 0.70
N LEU A 204 -8.93 -10.08 0.37
CA LEU A 204 -7.98 -9.66 -0.67
C LEU A 204 -8.62 -9.60 -2.05
N LYS A 205 -9.46 -10.58 -2.41
CA LYS A 205 -10.22 -10.52 -3.67
C LYS A 205 -11.14 -9.32 -3.70
N ARG A 206 -11.89 -9.09 -2.63
CA ARG A 206 -12.80 -7.94 -2.54
C ARG A 206 -12.06 -6.61 -2.66
N ALA A 207 -10.91 -6.48 -2.00
CA ALA A 207 -10.09 -5.29 -2.07
C ALA A 207 -9.54 -5.04 -3.47
N VAL A 208 -9.11 -6.08 -4.20
CA VAL A 208 -8.67 -5.98 -5.61
C VAL A 208 -9.84 -5.66 -6.54
N GLU A 209 -11.02 -6.22 -6.34
CA GLU A 209 -12.22 -5.88 -7.12
C GLU A 209 -12.58 -4.40 -7.02
N LEU A 210 -12.45 -3.83 -5.81
CA LEU A 210 -12.73 -2.42 -5.55
C LEU A 210 -11.58 -1.49 -5.95
N ASN A 211 -10.33 -1.99 -5.98
CA ASN A 211 -9.12 -1.24 -6.34
C ASN A 211 -8.29 -2.01 -7.39
N PRO A 212 -8.78 -2.14 -8.65
CA PRO A 212 -8.18 -3.04 -9.64
C PRO A 212 -6.78 -2.64 -10.09
N ASN A 213 -6.39 -1.37 -9.88
CA ASN A 213 -5.08 -0.85 -10.23
C ASN A 213 -4.10 -0.78 -9.04
N ASP A 214 -4.52 -1.17 -7.83
CA ASP A 214 -3.64 -1.16 -6.67
C ASP A 214 -2.67 -2.35 -6.74
N THR A 215 -1.43 -1.99 -7.10
CA THR A 215 -0.32 -2.92 -7.30
C THR A 215 0.05 -3.68 -6.02
N THR A 216 -0.15 -3.06 -4.85
CA THR A 216 0.14 -3.65 -3.55
C THR A 216 -0.88 -4.75 -3.27
N LEU A 217 -2.17 -4.47 -3.44
CA LEU A 217 -3.23 -5.45 -3.21
C LEU A 217 -3.13 -6.66 -4.14
N LEU A 218 -2.80 -6.44 -5.41
CA LEU A 218 -2.54 -7.51 -6.38
C LEU A 218 -1.38 -8.40 -5.95
N ALA A 219 -0.26 -7.80 -5.50
CA ALA A 219 0.90 -8.54 -5.01
C ALA A 219 0.57 -9.36 -3.75
N LEU A 220 -0.17 -8.79 -2.79
CA LEU A 220 -0.58 -9.50 -1.56
C LEU A 220 -1.52 -10.67 -1.86
N LEU A 221 -2.48 -10.51 -2.78
CA LEU A 221 -3.33 -11.61 -3.22
C LEU A 221 -2.51 -12.75 -3.86
N ALA A 222 -1.53 -12.42 -4.70
CA ALA A 222 -0.68 -13.40 -5.34
C ALA A 222 0.22 -14.15 -4.33
N LEU A 223 0.77 -13.43 -3.34
CA LEU A 223 1.54 -14.02 -2.24
C LEU A 223 0.68 -14.96 -1.37
N HIS A 224 -0.54 -14.55 -1.05
CA HIS A 224 -1.49 -15.39 -0.29
C HIS A 224 -1.79 -16.70 -1.02
N LEU A 225 -2.14 -16.59 -2.30
CA LEU A 225 -2.37 -17.75 -3.18
C LEU A 225 -1.13 -18.63 -3.32
N GLN A 226 0.08 -18.08 -3.20
CA GLN A 226 1.32 -18.85 -3.15
C GLN A 226 1.45 -19.64 -1.84
N GLY A 227 1.17 -19.01 -0.70
CA GLY A 227 1.20 -19.65 0.62
C GLY A 227 0.24 -20.85 0.74
N LEU A 228 -0.95 -20.72 0.16
CA LEU A 228 -1.97 -21.79 0.12
C LEU A 228 -1.56 -23.03 -0.68
N LYS A 229 -0.51 -22.96 -1.51
CA LYS A 229 -0.06 -24.08 -2.36
C LYS A 229 0.88 -25.06 -1.68
N ARG A 230 1.09 -24.95 -0.38
CA ARG A 230 1.54 -26.10 0.40
C ARG A 230 0.32 -26.89 0.89
N PRO A 231 0.07 -28.13 0.41
CA PRO A 231 -0.05 -28.60 -0.95
C PRO A 231 -1.55 -28.77 -1.32
N TYR A 232 -2.19 -27.79 -1.98
CA TYR A 232 -3.45 -28.04 -2.72
C TYR A 232 -3.59 -27.14 -3.97
N SER A 233 -3.36 -27.79 -5.12
CA SER A 233 -3.77 -27.46 -6.51
C SER A 233 -2.85 -26.58 -7.39
N GLN A 234 -2.55 -27.13 -8.56
CA GLN A 234 -1.87 -26.52 -9.72
C GLN A 234 -2.68 -25.35 -10.34
N LYS A 235 -3.97 -25.22 -10.02
CA LYS A 235 -4.90 -24.22 -10.57
C LYS A 235 -4.73 -22.83 -9.96
N SER A 236 -4.29 -22.74 -8.72
CA SER A 236 -3.96 -21.45 -8.09
C SER A 236 -2.59 -20.93 -8.57
N GLU A 237 -1.71 -21.80 -9.10
CA GLU A 237 -0.38 -21.45 -9.63
C GLU A 237 -0.46 -20.67 -10.91
N SER A 238 -1.22 -21.19 -11.87
CA SER A 238 -1.47 -20.50 -13.13
C SER A 238 -2.02 -19.09 -12.90
N LYS A 239 -2.95 -18.90 -11.96
CA LYS A 239 -3.51 -17.58 -11.65
C LYS A 239 -2.53 -16.62 -10.99
N ALA A 240 -1.68 -17.09 -10.08
CA ALA A 240 -0.66 -16.24 -9.47
C ALA A 240 0.37 -15.78 -10.50
N ILE A 241 0.78 -16.67 -11.40
CA ILE A 241 1.66 -16.34 -12.53
C ILE A 241 1.01 -15.29 -13.44
N GLU A 242 -0.27 -15.46 -13.77
CA GLU A 242 -1.04 -14.50 -14.58
C GLU A 242 -1.06 -13.09 -13.94
N TYR A 243 -1.33 -12.97 -12.65
CA TYR A 243 -1.31 -11.69 -11.94
C TYR A 243 0.08 -11.04 -11.89
N TYR A 244 1.14 -11.83 -11.67
CA TYR A 244 2.49 -11.27 -11.68
C TYR A 244 2.90 -10.77 -13.08
N ILE A 245 2.49 -11.48 -14.15
CA ILE A 245 2.71 -11.04 -15.53
C ILE A 245 1.95 -9.75 -15.81
N GLU A 246 0.73 -9.61 -15.31
CA GLU A 246 -0.04 -8.36 -15.41
C GLU A 246 0.67 -7.20 -14.70
N GLY A 247 1.26 -7.47 -13.54
CA GLY A 247 2.13 -6.52 -12.83
C GLY A 247 3.37 -6.06 -13.61
N LEU A 248 3.82 -6.83 -14.61
CA LEU A 248 4.91 -6.43 -15.51
C LEU A 248 4.49 -5.38 -16.56
N LYS A 249 3.22 -4.98 -16.61
CA LYS A 249 2.75 -3.86 -17.45
C LYS A 249 2.91 -2.49 -16.77
N MET A 250 3.22 -2.46 -15.47
CA MET A 250 3.45 -1.24 -14.69
C MET A 250 4.72 -0.50 -15.14
N GLU A 251 4.91 0.76 -14.69
CA GLU A 251 6.09 1.57 -15.04
C GLU A 251 7.40 0.83 -14.73
N LYS A 252 8.38 0.97 -15.64
CA LYS A 252 9.60 0.14 -15.68
C LYS A 252 10.44 0.21 -14.39
N ASP A 253 10.37 1.34 -13.69
CA ASP A 253 11.14 1.61 -12.46
C ASP A 253 10.30 1.51 -11.18
N SER A 254 9.03 1.09 -11.30
CA SER A 254 8.16 0.95 -10.13
C SER A 254 8.61 -0.21 -9.23
N TYR A 255 8.56 0.03 -7.91
CA TYR A 255 8.84 -1.00 -6.91
C TYR A 255 7.95 -2.24 -7.09
N GLY A 256 6.66 -2.04 -7.38
CA GLY A 256 5.69 -3.11 -7.64
C GLY A 256 6.07 -3.99 -8.83
N ARG A 257 6.51 -3.42 -9.95
CA ARG A 257 6.99 -4.18 -11.12
C ARG A 257 8.20 -5.05 -10.76
N LYS A 258 9.15 -4.51 -10.00
CA LYS A 258 10.34 -5.25 -9.57
C LYS A 258 9.98 -6.45 -8.70
N GLN A 259 9.07 -6.27 -7.74
CA GLN A 259 8.56 -7.35 -6.89
C GLN A 259 7.82 -8.43 -7.70
N CYS A 260 6.95 -8.03 -8.63
CA CYS A 260 6.24 -8.97 -9.50
C CYS A 260 7.21 -9.79 -10.36
N SER A 261 8.23 -9.13 -10.91
CA SER A 261 9.28 -9.77 -11.71
C SER A 261 10.08 -10.80 -10.91
N GLU A 262 10.55 -10.45 -9.72
CA GLU A 262 11.36 -11.35 -8.89
C GLU A 262 10.53 -12.55 -8.41
N ALA A 263 9.26 -12.32 -8.05
CA ALA A 263 8.34 -13.36 -7.60
C ALA A 263 8.03 -14.38 -8.71
N VAL A 264 7.71 -13.92 -9.93
CA VAL A 264 7.40 -14.81 -11.05
C VAL A 264 8.65 -15.57 -11.55
N GLU A 265 9.81 -14.91 -11.64
CA GLU A 265 11.07 -15.59 -12.04
C GLU A 265 11.42 -16.71 -11.05
N LYS A 266 11.31 -16.45 -9.74
CA LYS A 266 11.60 -17.44 -8.69
C LYS A 266 10.65 -18.64 -8.78
N LEU A 267 9.35 -18.39 -8.96
CA LEU A 267 8.33 -19.44 -9.02
C LEU A 267 8.53 -20.35 -10.23
N LEU A 268 8.80 -19.77 -11.40
CA LEU A 268 9.06 -20.53 -12.63
C LEU A 268 10.34 -21.38 -12.53
N LYS A 269 11.43 -20.82 -11.98
CA LYS A 269 12.69 -21.55 -11.78
C LYS A 269 12.54 -22.74 -10.84
N GLN A 270 11.88 -22.55 -9.70
CA GLN A 270 11.60 -23.65 -8.77
C GLN A 270 10.81 -24.79 -9.44
N LYS A 271 9.84 -24.45 -10.30
CA LYS A 271 9.04 -25.44 -11.02
C LYS A 271 9.86 -26.23 -12.04
N ILE A 272 10.72 -25.53 -12.78
CA ILE A 272 11.68 -26.14 -13.72
C ILE A 272 12.64 -27.07 -12.97
N GLU A 273 13.22 -26.63 -11.86
CA GLU A 273 14.16 -27.40 -11.04
C GLU A 273 13.51 -28.63 -10.38
N SER A 274 12.22 -28.54 -10.03
CA SER A 274 11.46 -29.66 -9.46
C SER A 274 11.04 -30.74 -10.47
N GLY A 275 11.36 -30.57 -11.76
CA GLY A 275 10.97 -31.50 -12.83
C GLY A 275 9.51 -31.40 -13.27
N LEU A 276 8.77 -30.41 -12.77
CA LEU A 276 7.37 -30.11 -13.15
C LEU A 276 7.26 -29.05 -14.27
N GLY A 277 8.39 -28.53 -14.75
CA GLY A 277 8.44 -27.54 -15.82
C GLY A 277 8.18 -28.16 -17.20
N HIS A 278 7.17 -27.66 -17.90
CA HIS A 278 6.84 -28.02 -19.28
C HIS A 278 7.15 -26.83 -20.20
N ALA A 279 6.83 -26.94 -21.50
CA ALA A 279 7.07 -25.88 -22.49
C ALA A 279 6.50 -24.51 -22.05
N THR A 280 5.35 -24.51 -21.37
CA THR A 280 4.67 -23.32 -20.85
C THR A 280 5.48 -22.52 -19.84
N GLU A 281 6.20 -23.18 -18.92
CA GLU A 281 7.01 -22.51 -17.91
C GLU A 281 8.23 -21.83 -18.54
N PHE A 282 8.86 -22.51 -19.51
CA PHE A 282 9.96 -21.93 -20.29
C PHE A 282 9.49 -20.76 -21.16
N GLY A 283 8.34 -20.87 -21.81
CA GLY A 283 7.75 -19.79 -22.61
C GLY A 283 7.40 -18.56 -21.76
N THR A 284 6.80 -18.79 -20.58
CA THR A 284 6.47 -17.72 -19.63
C THR A 284 7.72 -17.04 -19.09
N LEU A 285 8.77 -17.80 -18.75
CA LEU A 285 10.05 -17.24 -18.30
C LEU A 285 10.71 -16.40 -19.40
N GLY A 286 10.60 -16.84 -20.66
CA GLY A 286 11.04 -16.08 -21.84
C GLY A 286 10.31 -14.73 -21.98
N LEU A 287 9.00 -14.69 -21.72
CA LEU A 287 8.21 -13.45 -21.73
C LEU A 287 8.66 -12.48 -20.64
N VAL A 288 8.88 -12.98 -19.42
CA VAL A 288 9.36 -12.16 -18.29
C VAL A 288 10.73 -11.56 -18.60
N HIS A 289 11.67 -12.35 -19.12
CA HIS A 289 12.98 -11.84 -19.53
C HIS A 289 12.90 -10.82 -20.68
N LYS A 290 12.01 -11.04 -21.68
CA LYS A 290 11.75 -10.07 -22.75
C LYS A 290 11.26 -8.73 -22.19
N LEU A 291 10.28 -8.75 -21.28
CA LEU A 291 9.72 -7.54 -20.65
C LEU A 291 10.74 -6.80 -19.76
N ASN A 292 11.73 -7.51 -19.22
CA ASN A 292 12.83 -6.94 -18.44
C ASN A 292 14.00 -6.45 -19.30
N GLY A 293 13.95 -6.62 -20.63
CA GLY A 293 15.03 -6.25 -21.54
C GLY A 293 16.21 -7.24 -21.58
N LYS A 294 16.10 -8.37 -20.89
CA LYS A 294 17.07 -9.48 -20.87
C LYS A 294 16.89 -10.34 -22.14
N LYS A 295 17.25 -9.78 -23.29
CA LYS A 295 16.93 -10.37 -24.61
C LYS A 295 17.60 -11.72 -24.85
N GLN A 296 18.81 -11.93 -24.36
CA GLN A 296 19.55 -13.16 -24.59
C GLN A 296 18.97 -14.31 -23.77
N GLU A 297 18.67 -14.05 -22.49
CA GLU A 297 18.04 -15.00 -21.58
C GLU A 297 16.62 -15.36 -22.04
N ALA A 298 15.90 -14.40 -22.63
CA ALA A 298 14.60 -14.65 -23.25
C ALA A 298 14.70 -15.65 -24.43
N ILE A 299 15.70 -15.47 -25.31
CA ILE A 299 15.94 -16.37 -26.44
C ILE A 299 16.20 -17.80 -25.96
N GLU A 300 17.08 -17.97 -24.97
CA GLU A 300 17.40 -19.28 -24.41
C GLU A 300 16.17 -19.97 -23.83
N CYS A 301 15.29 -19.21 -23.15
CA CYS A 301 14.05 -19.74 -22.61
C CYS A 301 13.07 -20.16 -23.71
N TYR A 302 12.88 -19.34 -24.75
CA TYR A 302 12.00 -19.71 -25.87
C TYR A 302 12.53 -20.89 -26.68
N GLN A 303 13.85 -21.02 -26.86
CA GLN A 303 14.45 -22.19 -27.51
C GLN A 303 14.18 -23.48 -26.73
N LYS A 304 14.28 -23.44 -25.40
CA LYS A 304 13.91 -24.57 -24.54
C LYS A 304 12.42 -24.88 -24.60
N ALA A 305 11.56 -23.86 -24.67
CA ALA A 305 10.12 -24.05 -24.85
C ALA A 305 9.78 -24.72 -26.19
N ILE A 306 10.39 -24.27 -27.30
CA ILE A 306 10.21 -24.82 -28.64
C ILE A 306 10.73 -26.26 -28.74
N ALA A 307 11.83 -26.58 -28.06
CA ALA A 307 12.34 -27.96 -28.01
C ALA A 307 11.34 -28.93 -27.36
N LEU A 308 10.48 -28.44 -26.47
CA LEU A 308 9.44 -29.21 -25.78
C LEU A 308 8.08 -29.16 -26.48
N ASP A 309 7.77 -28.07 -27.19
CA ASP A 309 6.56 -27.88 -27.99
C ASP A 309 6.88 -27.16 -29.33
N PRO A 310 7.33 -27.89 -30.36
CA PRO A 310 7.82 -27.30 -31.61
C PRO A 310 6.78 -26.59 -32.46
N ASN A 311 5.50 -26.90 -32.24
CA ASN A 311 4.38 -26.38 -33.06
C ASN A 311 3.71 -25.15 -32.43
N ASN A 312 4.26 -24.63 -31.33
CA ASN A 312 3.70 -23.49 -30.65
C ASN A 312 4.03 -22.18 -31.39
N GLU A 313 3.04 -21.64 -32.10
CA GLU A 313 3.20 -20.42 -32.90
C GLU A 313 3.60 -19.20 -32.05
N GLU A 314 3.16 -19.11 -30.79
CA GLU A 314 3.50 -17.99 -29.92
C GLU A 314 5.01 -17.96 -29.61
N TYR A 315 5.62 -19.10 -29.31
CA TYR A 315 7.06 -19.17 -29.03
C TYR A 315 7.89 -18.89 -30.27
N LEU A 316 7.47 -19.41 -31.43
CA LEU A 316 8.14 -19.17 -32.72
C LEU A 316 8.10 -17.69 -33.10
N ASN A 317 6.93 -17.05 -32.96
CA ASN A 317 6.75 -15.63 -33.22
C ASN A 317 7.57 -14.77 -32.25
N ALA A 318 7.52 -15.08 -30.95
CA ALA A 318 8.28 -14.36 -29.93
C ALA A 318 9.80 -14.45 -30.14
N LEU A 319 10.30 -15.63 -30.55
CA LEU A 319 11.71 -15.83 -30.90
C LEU A 319 12.10 -15.05 -32.16
N ALA A 320 11.27 -15.08 -33.20
CA ALA A 320 11.51 -14.37 -34.45
C ALA A 320 11.56 -12.85 -34.22
N GLU A 321 10.62 -12.30 -33.44
CA GLU A 321 10.62 -10.88 -33.05
C GLU A 321 11.91 -10.47 -32.32
N LEU A 322 12.38 -11.30 -31.37
CA LEU A 322 13.59 -11.04 -30.61
C LEU A 322 14.83 -11.05 -31.51
N GLN A 323 14.93 -12.01 -32.43
CA GLN A 323 16.03 -12.11 -33.38
C GLN A 323 16.06 -10.94 -34.36
N LEU A 324 14.90 -10.52 -34.87
CA LEU A 324 14.76 -9.33 -35.73
C LEU A 324 15.15 -8.05 -34.97
N SER A 325 14.76 -7.92 -33.71
CA SER A 325 15.14 -6.79 -32.85
C SER A 325 16.66 -6.69 -32.69
N ILE A 326 17.34 -7.81 -32.46
CA ILE A 326 18.81 -7.84 -32.32
C ILE A 326 19.50 -7.54 -33.66
N SER A 327 19.01 -8.13 -34.76
CA SER A 327 19.57 -7.91 -36.10
C SER A 327 19.45 -6.45 -36.56
N ASN A 328 18.31 -5.80 -36.26
CA ASN A 328 18.11 -4.38 -36.58
C ASN A 328 18.96 -3.46 -35.68
N SER A 329 19.15 -3.79 -34.40
CA SER A 329 20.10 -3.08 -33.54
C SER A 329 21.53 -3.18 -34.06
N GLN A 330 21.96 -4.35 -34.53
CA GLN A 330 23.29 -4.55 -35.11
C GLN A 330 23.48 -3.78 -36.42
N LYS A 331 22.49 -3.82 -37.33
CA LYS A 331 22.51 -3.03 -38.57
C LYS A 331 22.55 -1.53 -38.32
N PHE A 332 21.75 -1.04 -37.35
CA PHE A 332 21.75 0.36 -36.96
C PHE A 332 23.09 0.81 -36.36
N PHE A 333 23.70 -0.03 -35.52
CA PHE A 333 25.03 0.21 -34.95
C PHE A 333 26.12 0.24 -36.03
N CYS A 334 26.10 -0.70 -37.00
CA CYS A 334 27.02 -0.69 -38.14
C CYS A 334 26.84 0.54 -39.03
N TYR A 335 25.60 0.99 -39.28
CA TYR A 335 25.31 2.20 -40.05
C TYR A 335 25.86 3.46 -39.36
N LEU A 336 25.66 3.60 -38.05
CA LEU A 336 26.22 4.70 -37.24
C LEU A 336 27.76 4.73 -37.27
N LEU A 337 28.41 3.57 -37.16
CA LEU A 337 29.87 3.48 -37.28
C LEU A 337 30.36 3.88 -38.67
N PHE A 338 29.61 3.55 -39.73
CA PHE A 338 29.96 3.91 -41.10
C PHE A 338 29.80 5.41 -41.38
N THR A 339 28.73 6.03 -40.85
CA THR A 339 28.47 7.47 -41.02
C THR A 339 29.38 8.35 -40.16
N CYS A 340 29.78 7.91 -38.97
CA CYS A 340 30.74 8.66 -38.13
C CYS A 340 32.17 8.62 -38.69
N ASN A 341 32.56 7.55 -39.39
CA ASN A 341 33.88 7.44 -40.05
C ASN A 341 33.96 8.13 -41.42
N SER A 342 32.86 8.68 -41.95
CA SER A 342 32.83 9.41 -43.23
C SER A 342 32.73 10.94 -43.07
N THR A 343 32.87 11.46 -41.84
CA THR A 343 32.93 12.89 -41.51
C THR A 343 34.24 13.33 -40.83
N LEU A 344 35.31 12.54 -40.94
CA LEU A 344 36.70 12.91 -40.67
C LEU A 344 37.48 12.81 -41.98
#